data_AF-U2WNQ1-F1
#
_entry.id   AF-U2WNQ1-F1
#
_cell.length_a   1.000
_cell.length_b   1.000
_cell.length_c   1.000
_cell.angle_alpha   90.00
_cell.angle_beta   90.00
_cell.angle_gamma   90.00
#
_symmetry.space_group_name_H-M   'P 1'
#
loop_
_entity.id
_entity.type
_entity.pdbx_description
1 polymer ?
#
loop_
_entity_poly.entity_id
_entity_poly.type
_entity_poly.pdbx_seq_one_letter_code
_entity_poly.pdbx_strand_id
1 'polypeptide(L)'
;MRGSKMLRDFKKEKEMPKEIIEKYKGQVLNEIIEIWKNYGLGNFLNGYLRVINPDDYKELVEETYFSGKESIPLFTTAFADVITWENNNI
;
A
#
# COMPACT_ATOMS: atom_id res chain seq x y z
N MET A 1 15.07 -9.07 -3.78
CA MET A 1 13.59 -9.10 -3.77
C MET A 1 13.07 -9.59 -5.12
N ARG A 2 12.16 -10.57 -5.13
CA ARG A 2 11.58 -11.18 -6.36
C ARG A 2 10.72 -10.20 -7.19
N GLY A 3 10.44 -8.99 -6.68
CA GLY A 3 9.71 -7.91 -7.36
C GLY A 3 10.56 -6.73 -7.87
N SER A 4 11.90 -6.79 -7.81
CA SER A 4 12.77 -5.65 -8.16
C SER A 4 12.57 -5.13 -9.60
N LYS A 5 12.17 -6.00 -10.54
CA LYS A 5 11.89 -5.61 -11.93
C LYS A 5 10.65 -4.71 -12.06
N MET A 6 9.65 -4.88 -11.18
CA MET A 6 8.41 -4.09 -11.21
C MET A 6 8.60 -2.68 -10.64
N LEU A 7 9.51 -2.51 -9.69
CA LEU A 7 9.78 -1.23 -9.03
C LEU A 7 10.92 -0.44 -9.71
N ARG A 8 11.35 -0.83 -10.92
CA ARG A 8 12.51 -0.21 -11.60
C ARG A 8 12.30 1.26 -11.96
N ASP A 9 11.06 1.65 -12.22
CA ASP A 9 10.64 2.98 -12.60
C ASP A 9 9.95 3.72 -11.45
N PHE A 10 10.15 3.27 -10.22
CA PHE A 10 9.52 3.86 -9.04
C PHE A 10 9.91 5.34 -8.92
N LYS A 11 8.91 6.22 -8.92
CA LYS A 11 9.04 7.65 -8.67
C LYS A 11 8.58 7.94 -7.25
N LYS A 12 9.55 8.13 -6.38
CA LYS A 12 9.32 8.48 -4.98
C LYS A 12 8.77 9.90 -4.87
N GLU A 13 7.74 10.05 -4.05
CA GLU A 13 7.12 11.32 -3.70
C GLU A 13 7.48 11.74 -2.28
N LYS A 14 7.39 10.81 -1.32
CA LYS A 14 7.74 11.04 0.08
C LYS A 14 8.16 9.76 0.77
N GLU A 15 8.83 9.88 1.90
CA GLU A 15 9.05 8.74 2.80
C GLU A 15 7.71 8.27 3.40
N MET A 16 7.59 6.97 3.67
CA MET A 16 6.51 6.48 4.52
C MET A 16 6.82 6.86 5.98
N PRO A 17 5.89 7.44 6.76
CA PRO A 17 6.12 7.72 8.17
C PRO A 17 6.49 6.45 8.94
N LYS A 18 7.47 6.56 9.85
CA LYS A 18 7.96 5.41 10.62
C LYS A 18 6.86 4.78 11.49
N GLU A 19 5.97 5.60 12.04
CA GLU A 19 4.81 5.13 12.80
C GLU A 19 3.89 4.23 11.97
N ILE A 20 3.68 4.53 10.68
CA ILE A 20 2.85 3.73 9.78
C ILE A 20 3.52 2.37 9.52
N ILE A 21 4.83 2.38 9.27
CA ILE A 21 5.60 1.15 9.05
C ILE A 21 5.51 0.22 10.28
N GLU A 22 5.69 0.76 11.49
CA GLU A 22 5.61 -0.05 12.71
C GLU A 22 4.18 -0.46 13.05
N LYS A 23 3.18 0.42 12.84
CA LYS A 23 1.76 0.12 13.05
C LYS A 23 1.32 -1.11 12.27
N TYR A 24 1.69 -1.20 10.99
CA TYR A 24 1.23 -2.24 10.08
C TYR A 24 2.18 -3.44 9.94
N LYS A 25 3.34 -3.40 10.59
CA LYS A 25 4.28 -4.52 10.61
C LYS A 25 3.62 -5.77 11.18
N GLY A 26 3.70 -6.88 10.45
CA GLY A 26 3.07 -8.15 10.83
C GLY A 26 1.57 -8.24 10.53
N GLN A 27 0.93 -7.17 10.05
CA GLN A 27 -0.46 -7.20 9.56
C GLN A 27 -0.52 -7.41 8.04
N VAL A 28 0.51 -6.94 7.34
CA VAL A 28 0.70 -7.09 5.88
C VAL A 28 1.92 -7.94 5.59
N LEU A 29 2.07 -8.38 4.34
CA LEU A 29 3.26 -9.10 3.88
C LEU A 29 4.54 -8.30 4.15
N ASN A 30 5.61 -9.01 4.49
CA ASN A 30 6.92 -8.39 4.75
C ASN A 30 7.43 -7.61 3.53
N GLU A 31 7.12 -8.06 2.31
CA GLU A 31 7.46 -7.38 1.07
C GLU A 31 6.84 -5.98 0.98
N ILE A 32 5.63 -5.77 1.52
CA ILE A 32 4.99 -4.44 1.58
C ILE A 32 5.75 -3.53 2.54
N ILE A 33 6.13 -4.07 3.70
CA ILE A 33 6.96 -3.34 4.67
C ILE A 33 8.32 -2.97 4.06
N GLU A 34 8.93 -3.86 3.28
CA GLU A 34 10.18 -3.58 2.55
C GLU A 34 10.00 -2.49 1.49
N ILE A 35 8.87 -2.48 0.76
CA ILE A 35 8.56 -1.40 -0.18
C ILE A 35 8.50 -0.06 0.55
N TRP A 36 7.78 0.03 1.66
CA TRP A 36 7.66 1.27 2.41
C TRP A 36 9.00 1.75 2.98
N LYS A 37 9.84 0.85 3.50
CA LYS A 37 11.16 1.20 4.04
C LYS A 37 12.16 1.66 2.97
N ASN A 38 12.16 1.01 1.81
CA ASN A 38 13.17 1.25 0.79
C ASN A 38 12.75 2.32 -0.23
N TYR A 39 11.45 2.42 -0.53
CA TYR A 39 10.91 3.28 -1.59
C TYR A 39 9.98 4.37 -1.06
N GLY A 40 9.25 4.12 0.03
CA GLY A 40 8.29 5.08 0.59
C GLY A 40 6.99 5.13 -0.22
N LEU A 41 6.44 6.34 -0.34
CA LEU A 41 5.22 6.64 -1.09
C LEU A 41 5.59 7.19 -2.48
N GLY A 42 4.83 6.82 -3.50
CA GLY A 42 5.16 7.15 -4.88
C GLY A 42 4.47 6.23 -5.88
N ASN A 43 4.80 6.38 -7.16
CA ASN A 43 4.18 5.61 -8.23
C ASN A 43 5.19 4.76 -9.02
N PHE A 44 4.72 3.67 -9.62
CA PHE A 44 5.51 2.74 -10.44
C PHE A 44 4.61 2.15 -11.55
N LEU A 45 5.20 1.36 -12.46
CA LEU A 45 4.52 0.89 -13.69
C LEU A 45 3.99 2.05 -14.54
N ASN A 46 4.86 3.02 -14.83
CA ASN A 46 4.58 4.24 -15.58
C ASN A 46 3.38 5.04 -15.03
N GLY A 47 3.24 5.06 -13.69
CA GLY A 47 2.17 5.79 -13.01
C GLY A 47 0.88 5.00 -12.86
N TYR A 48 0.82 3.74 -13.28
CA TYR A 48 -0.39 2.92 -13.14
C TYR A 48 -0.69 2.57 -11.68
N LEU A 49 0.33 2.24 -10.86
CA LEU A 49 0.15 1.96 -9.44
C LEU A 49 0.83 3.02 -8.58
N ARG A 50 0.16 3.39 -7.49
CA ARG A 50 0.69 4.27 -6.45
C ARG A 50 0.69 3.58 -5.10
N VAL A 51 1.82 3.62 -4.40
CA VAL A 51 1.92 3.26 -2.99
C VAL A 51 1.34 4.41 -2.16
N ILE A 52 0.36 4.09 -1.33
CA ILE A 52 -0.35 5.06 -0.49
C ILE A 52 -0.05 4.85 0.99
N ASN A 53 -0.33 5.87 1.80
CA ASN A 53 -0.42 5.71 3.24
C ASN A 53 -1.78 5.06 3.55
N PRO A 54 -1.84 3.89 4.21
CA PRO A 54 -3.10 3.23 4.51
C PRO A 54 -4.06 4.11 5.33
N ASP A 55 -3.53 4.92 6.25
CA ASP A 55 -4.36 5.78 7.12
C ASP A 55 -5.10 6.86 6.34
N ASP A 56 -4.56 7.34 5.21
CA ASP A 56 -5.19 8.37 4.38
C ASP A 56 -6.45 7.85 3.66
N TYR A 57 -6.60 6.53 3.52
CA TYR A 57 -7.66 5.87 2.75
C TYR A 57 -8.56 4.98 3.60
N LYS A 58 -8.25 4.81 4.88
CA LYS A 58 -8.92 3.86 5.76
C LYS A 58 -10.42 4.14 5.90
N GLU A 59 -10.78 5.39 6.21
CA GLU A 59 -12.17 5.82 6.37
C GLU A 59 -13.00 5.56 5.09
N LEU A 60 -12.45 5.94 3.93
CA LEU A 60 -13.09 5.70 2.64
C LEU A 60 -13.39 4.20 2.42
N VAL A 61 -12.41 3.34 2.69
CA VAL A 61 -12.57 1.88 2.51
C VAL A 61 -13.57 1.32 3.51
N GLU A 62 -13.53 1.73 4.77
CA GLU A 62 -14.47 1.31 5.81
C GLU A 62 -15.93 1.67 5.48
N GLU A 63 -16.17 2.82 4.84
CA GLU A 63 -17.51 3.28 4.48
C GLU A 63 -18.05 2.69 3.18
N THR A 64 -17.17 2.39 2.22
CA THR A 64 -17.59 2.07 0.84
C THR A 64 -17.43 0.61 0.45
N TYR A 65 -16.61 -0.16 1.18
CA TYR A 65 -16.35 -1.56 0.89
C TYR A 65 -16.92 -2.49 1.98
N PHE A 66 -17.54 -3.60 1.57
CA PHE A 66 -18.30 -4.47 2.48
C PHE A 66 -17.45 -5.14 3.57
N SER A 67 -16.16 -5.39 3.30
CA SER A 67 -15.17 -5.89 4.28
C SER A 67 -14.20 -4.79 4.71
N GLY A 68 -14.58 -3.53 4.58
CA GLY A 68 -13.67 -2.40 4.71
C GLY A 68 -12.97 -2.29 6.07
N LYS A 69 -13.58 -2.81 7.14
CA LYS A 69 -12.99 -2.81 8.49
C LYS A 69 -11.81 -3.79 8.62
N GLU A 70 -11.85 -4.86 7.85
CA GLU A 70 -10.83 -5.92 7.82
C GLU A 70 -9.77 -5.66 6.75
N SER A 71 -10.05 -4.75 5.81
CA SER A 71 -9.19 -4.40 4.67
C SER A 71 -8.18 -3.30 5.00
N ILE A 72 -6.92 -3.52 4.62
CA ILE A 72 -5.84 -2.52 4.72
C ILE A 72 -5.54 -1.96 3.32
N PRO A 73 -5.84 -0.68 3.01
CA PRO A 73 -5.53 -0.11 1.70
C PRO A 73 -4.01 0.06 1.50
N LEU A 74 -3.48 -0.46 0.40
CA LEU A 74 -2.04 -0.48 0.13
C LEU A 74 -1.64 0.32 -1.11
N PHE A 75 -2.48 0.28 -2.14
CA PHE A 75 -2.22 0.95 -3.41
C PHE A 75 -3.47 1.59 -3.97
N THR A 76 -3.28 2.53 -4.89
CA THR A 76 -4.32 2.93 -5.84
C THR A 76 -3.87 2.71 -7.27
N THR A 77 -4.83 2.48 -8.16
CA THR A 77 -4.60 2.54 -9.61
C THR A 77 -4.71 3.98 -10.11
N ALA A 78 -4.25 4.24 -11.34
CA ALA A 78 -4.49 5.49 -12.05
C ALA A 78 -5.98 5.76 -12.37
N PHE A 79 -6.85 4.75 -12.19
CA PHE A 79 -8.29 4.83 -12.38
C PHE A 79 -9.07 4.98 -11.07
N ALA A 80 -8.36 5.28 -9.97
CA ALA A 80 -8.91 5.49 -8.63
C ALA A 80 -9.49 4.23 -7.96
N ASP A 81 -9.14 3.04 -8.43
CA ASP A 81 -9.40 1.81 -7.66
C ASP A 81 -8.47 1.77 -6.44
N VAL A 82 -8.98 1.31 -5.29
CA VAL A 82 -8.18 1.05 -4.09
C VAL A 82 -7.91 -0.44 -4.00
N ILE A 83 -6.63 -0.81 -3.89
CA ILE A 83 -6.20 -2.19 -3.71
C ILE A 83 -5.91 -2.42 -2.24
N THR A 84 -6.65 -3.35 -1.64
CA THR A 84 -6.58 -3.68 -0.22
C THR A 84 -5.85 -5.01 0.03
N TRP A 85 -5.32 -5.14 1.24
CA TRP A 85 -4.84 -6.40 1.80
C TRP A 85 -5.81 -6.87 2.88
N GLU A 86 -6.19 -8.13 2.79
CA GLU A 86 -7.05 -8.81 3.76
C GLU A 86 -6.33 -10.06 4.22
N ASN A 87 -6.29 -10.28 5.53
CA ASN A 87 -5.80 -11.53 6.07
C ASN A 87 -6.91 -12.57 5.90
N ASN A 88 -6.72 -13.52 4.98
CA ASN A 88 -7.66 -14.60 4.70
C ASN A 88 -7.80 -15.50 5.93
N ASN A 89 -8.65 -15.10 6.88
CA ASN A 89 -9.21 -16.00 7.89
C ASN A 89 -10.34 -16.79 7.21
N ILE A 90 -9.98 -17.75 6.35
CA ILE A 90 -10.89 -18.79 5.86
C ILE A 90 -10.87 -19.95 6.84
#